data_AF-A0A7S3GPS0-F1
#
_entry.id   AF-A0A7S3GPS0-F1
#
_cell.length_a   1.000
_cell.length_b   1.000
_cell.length_c   1.000
_cell.angle_alpha   90.00
_cell.angle_beta   90.00
_cell.angle_gamma   90.00
#
_symmetry.space_group_name_H-M   'P 1'
#
loop_
_entity.id
_entity.type
_entity.pdbx_description
1 polymer ?
#
loop_
_entity_poly.entity_id
_entity_poly.type
_entity_poly.pdbx_seq_one_letter_code
_entity_poly.pdbx_strand_id
1 'polypeptide(L)'
;LDTTMKAQGYCHFNDDGKNTSFTINLFETDLLIEQDPSSRDLGHGAVVWDASVVLVKYMEKNYKDYDASKLANKTVLELGSGCGLGGIAFMMKGAKVTCTDLENVTQRLTERNVQAVYRKLKASLVGKISAQTLEPSIYPIDWTHNPICLKEKESTAATIQSTDETTDDVDKKATNLESTLEITDNKSTSVASEPQKVFHTKFID
;
A
#
# COMPACT_ATOMS: atom_id res chain seq x y z
N LEU A 1 29.89 -3.88 -29.74
CA LEU A 1 29.45 -3.80 -28.33
C LEU A 1 29.70 -2.36 -27.91
N ASP A 2 28.67 -1.52 -28.08
CA ASP A 2 28.70 -0.11 -27.72
C ASP A 2 28.21 0.03 -26.29
N THR A 3 29.03 0.65 -25.44
CA THR A 3 28.87 0.69 -23.98
C THR A 3 28.28 2.02 -23.50
N THR A 4 27.38 2.63 -24.29
CA THR A 4 26.64 3.82 -23.87
C THR A 4 25.20 3.49 -23.49
N MET A 5 25.01 2.63 -22.49
CA MET A 5 23.76 2.64 -21.73
C MET A 5 23.76 3.91 -20.87
N LYS A 6 23.17 4.99 -21.40
CA LYS A 6 22.62 6.03 -20.52
C LYS A 6 21.63 5.32 -19.61
N ALA A 7 21.86 5.39 -18.30
CA ALA A 7 20.84 5.03 -17.33
C ALA A 7 19.68 6.00 -17.52
N GLN A 8 18.75 5.64 -18.41
CA GLN A 8 17.53 6.36 -18.67
C GLN A 8 16.67 6.12 -17.43
N GLY A 9 16.79 7.04 -16.46
CA GLY A 9 16.03 7.01 -15.22
C GLY A 9 14.54 6.90 -15.52
N TYR A 10 13.83 6.27 -14.60
CA TYR A 10 12.40 6.00 -14.65
C TYR A 10 11.59 7.30 -14.78
N CYS A 11 11.39 7.78 -16.01
CA CYS A 11 10.74 9.05 -16.31
C CYS A 11 9.77 8.85 -17.47
N HIS A 12 8.47 8.66 -17.21
CA HIS A 12 7.49 8.53 -18.30
C HIS A 12 6.58 9.76 -18.48
N PHE A 13 6.58 10.73 -17.56
CA PHE A 13 6.03 12.09 -17.77
C PHE A 13 7.02 13.23 -17.53
N ASN A 14 8.24 12.91 -17.11
CA ASN A 14 9.29 13.87 -16.88
C ASN A 14 10.34 13.70 -17.97
N ASP A 15 10.03 14.17 -19.19
CA ASP A 15 10.81 13.89 -20.40
C ASP A 15 12.31 14.23 -20.28
N ASP A 16 12.66 15.20 -19.43
CA ASP A 16 14.05 15.60 -19.17
C ASP A 16 14.60 15.08 -17.83
N GLY A 17 13.77 14.42 -17.02
CA GLY A 17 14.10 13.93 -15.69
C GLY A 17 14.37 15.03 -14.66
N LYS A 18 14.00 16.28 -14.94
CA LYS A 18 14.33 17.45 -14.11
C LYS A 18 13.11 18.18 -13.56
N ASN A 19 11.92 17.95 -14.11
CA ASN A 19 10.71 18.58 -13.63
C ASN A 19 10.39 18.12 -12.20
N THR A 20 10.44 19.06 -11.26
CA THR A 20 10.07 18.86 -9.85
C THR A 20 8.59 19.05 -9.58
N SER A 21 7.81 19.29 -10.63
CA SER A 21 6.36 19.39 -10.56
C SER A 21 5.69 18.76 -11.76
N PHE A 22 4.47 18.28 -11.55
CA PHE A 22 3.57 17.73 -12.56
C PHE A 22 2.23 18.45 -12.44
N THR A 23 1.71 18.94 -13.56
CA THR A 23 0.41 19.61 -13.60
C THR A 23 -0.61 18.76 -14.34
N ILE A 24 -1.82 18.70 -13.79
CA ILE A 24 -2.94 17.99 -14.41
C ILE A 24 -4.25 18.70 -14.08
N ASN A 25 -5.08 18.94 -15.09
CA ASN A 25 -6.47 19.31 -14.86
C ASN A 25 -7.25 18.04 -14.53
N LEU A 26 -7.88 17.99 -13.36
CA LEU A 26 -8.68 16.85 -12.91
C LEU A 26 -9.97 17.36 -12.25
N PHE A 27 -11.12 16.87 -12.71
CA PHE A 27 -12.44 17.30 -12.26
C PHE A 27 -12.59 18.82 -12.29
N GLU A 28 -12.20 19.44 -13.41
CA GLU A 28 -12.23 20.89 -13.63
C GLU A 28 -11.33 21.70 -12.68
N THR A 29 -10.40 21.04 -11.99
CA THR A 29 -9.46 21.66 -11.06
C THR A 29 -8.03 21.43 -11.53
N ASP A 30 -7.26 22.50 -11.70
CA ASP A 30 -5.82 22.38 -11.96
C ASP A 30 -5.09 21.97 -10.69
N LEU A 31 -4.40 20.85 -10.76
CA LEU A 31 -3.57 20.31 -9.69
C LEU A 31 -2.10 20.52 -10.04
N LEU A 32 -1.32 20.89 -9.02
CA LEU A 32 0.14 20.92 -9.05
C LEU A 32 0.63 19.86 -8.06
N ILE A 33 1.35 18.89 -8.57
CA ILE A 33 1.86 17.76 -7.80
C ILE A 33 3.39 17.86 -7.76
N GLU A 34 3.97 17.94 -6.57
CA GLU A 34 5.42 17.93 -6.37
C GLU A 34 6.01 16.55 -6.69
N GLN A 35 7.18 16.56 -7.30
CA GLN A 35 8.00 15.40 -7.66
C GLN A 35 9.47 15.67 -7.28
N ASP A 36 10.23 14.61 -7.09
CA ASP A 36 11.67 14.68 -6.87
C ASP A 36 12.41 13.62 -7.72
N PRO A 37 12.45 13.79 -9.05
CA PRO A 37 13.03 12.81 -9.98
C PRO A 37 14.52 12.54 -9.73
N SER A 38 15.20 13.44 -9.00
CA SER A 38 16.62 13.33 -8.67
C SER A 38 16.90 12.45 -7.44
N SER A 39 15.87 12.19 -6.63
CA SER A 39 16.03 11.49 -5.36
C SER A 39 16.14 9.98 -5.55
N ARG A 40 17.37 9.47 -5.41
CA ARG A 40 17.64 8.03 -5.38
C ARG A 40 17.04 7.32 -4.17
N ASP A 41 16.89 8.04 -3.07
CA ASP A 41 16.32 7.55 -1.82
C ASP A 41 14.81 7.25 -1.95
N LEU A 42 14.08 8.13 -2.64
CA LEU A 42 12.65 7.93 -2.90
C LEU A 42 12.39 6.89 -4.01
N GLY A 43 13.38 6.63 -4.85
CA GLY A 43 13.30 5.63 -5.92
C GLY A 43 12.08 5.84 -6.80
N HIS A 44 11.25 4.79 -6.92
CA HIS A 44 10.04 4.85 -7.72
C HIS A 44 8.93 5.71 -7.11
N GLY A 45 8.94 6.00 -5.81
CA GLY A 45 7.95 6.87 -5.19
C GLY A 45 8.13 8.36 -5.53
N ALA A 46 9.18 8.72 -6.26
CA ALA A 46 9.62 10.11 -6.42
C ALA A 46 8.89 10.88 -7.54
N VAL A 47 8.15 10.20 -8.40
CA VAL A 47 7.50 10.79 -9.59
C VAL A 47 6.08 10.26 -9.76
N VAL A 48 5.26 11.02 -10.48
CA VAL A 48 3.92 10.60 -10.92
C VAL A 48 4.06 9.59 -12.05
N TRP A 49 3.48 8.40 -11.87
CA TRP A 49 3.51 7.33 -12.87
C TRP A 49 2.30 7.37 -13.80
N ASP A 50 2.51 6.94 -15.04
CA ASP A 50 1.51 6.72 -16.09
C ASP A 50 0.23 6.06 -15.59
N ALA A 51 0.37 4.98 -14.81
CA ALA A 51 -0.75 4.24 -14.26
C ALA A 51 -1.67 5.12 -13.40
N SER A 52 -1.10 6.03 -12.60
CA SER A 52 -1.88 6.94 -11.76
C SER A 52 -2.64 7.97 -12.60
N VAL A 53 -2.02 8.50 -13.66
CA VAL A 53 -2.67 9.44 -14.59
C VAL A 53 -3.80 8.74 -15.36
N VAL A 54 -3.55 7.53 -15.86
CA VAL A 54 -4.56 6.72 -16.55
C VAL A 54 -5.74 6.42 -15.62
N LEU A 55 -5.49 6.06 -14.36
CA LEU A 55 -6.54 5.79 -13.38
C LEU A 55 -7.42 7.02 -13.14
N VAL A 56 -6.84 8.18 -12.83
CA VAL A 56 -7.64 9.37 -12.50
C VAL A 56 -8.40 9.90 -13.72
N LYS A 57 -7.82 9.78 -14.93
CA LYS A 57 -8.51 10.12 -16.17
C LYS A 57 -9.60 9.13 -16.55
N TYR A 58 -9.42 7.85 -16.22
CA TYR A 58 -10.48 6.87 -16.31
C TYR A 58 -11.64 7.21 -15.37
N MET A 59 -11.37 7.59 -14.12
CA MET A 59 -12.40 8.04 -13.17
C MET A 59 -13.16 9.27 -13.68
N GLU A 60 -12.45 10.25 -14.26
CA GLU A 60 -13.05 11.45 -14.86
C GLU A 60 -13.96 11.12 -16.04
N LYS A 61 -13.53 10.23 -16.94
CA LYS A 61 -14.33 9.80 -18.08
C LYS A 61 -15.55 8.97 -17.67
N ASN A 62 -15.42 8.15 -16.62
CA ASN A 62 -16.49 7.28 -16.12
C ASN A 62 -17.18 7.89 -14.89
N TYR A 63 -17.47 9.19 -14.94
CA TYR A 63 -17.98 9.96 -13.81
C TYR A 63 -19.20 9.35 -13.11
N LYS A 64 -20.04 8.59 -13.80
CA LYS A 64 -21.23 7.93 -13.21
C LYS A 64 -20.88 6.88 -12.16
N ASP A 65 -19.75 6.20 -12.33
CA ASP A 65 -19.30 5.14 -11.42
C ASP A 65 -18.46 5.70 -10.25
N TYR A 66 -17.89 6.90 -10.43
CA TYR A 66 -17.01 7.57 -9.47
C TYR A 66 -17.56 8.93 -9.02
N ASP A 67 -18.87 9.13 -9.10
CA ASP A 67 -19.51 10.35 -8.61
C ASP A 67 -19.50 10.40 -7.08
N ALA A 68 -19.62 11.62 -6.52
CA ALA A 68 -19.70 11.84 -5.09
C ALA A 68 -20.79 11.01 -4.41
N SER A 69 -21.94 10.82 -5.07
CA SER A 69 -23.02 9.97 -4.55
C SER A 69 -22.63 8.50 -4.32
N LYS A 70 -21.61 7.99 -5.03
CA LYS A 70 -21.10 6.62 -4.90
C LYS A 70 -19.92 6.52 -3.93
N LEU A 71 -19.10 7.57 -3.84
CA LEU A 71 -17.83 7.54 -3.12
C LEU A 71 -17.85 8.25 -1.76
N ALA A 72 -18.81 9.16 -1.49
CA ALA A 72 -18.81 9.99 -0.27
C ALA A 72 -18.75 9.22 1.07
N ASN A 73 -19.20 7.98 1.11
CA ASN A 73 -19.20 7.13 2.31
C ASN A 73 -18.26 5.93 2.20
N LYS A 74 -17.44 5.87 1.15
CA LYS A 74 -16.51 4.76 0.93
C LYS A 74 -15.14 5.11 1.48
N THR A 75 -14.53 4.13 2.13
CA THR A 75 -13.15 4.20 2.60
C THR A 75 -12.25 3.64 1.51
N VAL A 76 -11.23 4.40 1.12
CA VAL A 76 -10.26 4.01 0.10
C VAL A 76 -8.89 3.95 0.75
N LEU A 77 -8.20 2.82 0.60
CA LEU A 77 -6.80 2.65 0.96
C LEU A 77 -5.99 2.61 -0.34
N GLU A 78 -5.05 3.54 -0.50
CA GLU A 78 -4.09 3.53 -1.61
C GLU A 78 -2.76 2.97 -1.11
N LEU A 79 -2.31 1.87 -1.72
CA LEU A 79 -1.01 1.24 -1.46
C LEU A 79 -0.01 1.70 -2.52
N GLY A 80 1.15 2.20 -2.10
CA GLY A 80 2.16 2.72 -3.02
C GLY A 80 1.72 4.06 -3.62
N SER A 81 1.31 4.99 -2.75
CA SER A 81 0.77 6.28 -3.16
C SER A 81 1.76 7.15 -3.96
N GLY A 82 3.07 7.01 -3.76
CA GLY A 82 4.07 7.88 -4.39
C GLY A 82 3.74 9.36 -4.14
N CYS A 83 3.55 10.11 -5.22
CA CYS A 83 3.12 11.52 -5.15
C CYS A 83 1.66 11.72 -4.68
N GLY A 84 0.83 10.67 -4.57
CA GLY A 84 -0.52 10.69 -4.01
C GLY A 84 -1.65 11.01 -5.00
N LEU A 85 -1.41 10.96 -6.32
CA LEU A 85 -2.40 11.40 -7.33
C LEU A 85 -3.70 10.58 -7.31
N GLY A 86 -3.63 9.26 -7.15
CA GLY A 86 -4.83 8.41 -7.10
C GLY A 86 -5.67 8.68 -5.86
N GLY A 87 -5.05 8.72 -4.69
CA GLY A 87 -5.71 9.10 -3.43
C GLY A 87 -6.34 10.49 -3.50
N ILE A 88 -5.66 11.48 -4.10
CA ILE A 88 -6.22 12.81 -4.34
C ILE A 88 -7.50 12.75 -5.16
N ALA A 89 -7.54 11.95 -6.23
CA ALA A 89 -8.73 11.83 -7.07
C ALA A 89 -9.93 11.26 -6.31
N PHE A 90 -9.73 10.21 -5.51
CA PHE A 90 -10.79 9.66 -4.67
C PHE A 90 -11.27 10.64 -3.60
N MET A 91 -10.35 11.39 -2.98
CA MET A 91 -10.68 12.45 -2.02
C MET A 91 -11.51 13.56 -2.66
N MET A 92 -11.17 13.98 -3.89
CA MET A 92 -11.95 14.98 -4.65
C MET A 92 -13.37 14.51 -4.96
N LYS A 93 -13.62 13.20 -4.97
CA LYS A 93 -14.94 12.59 -5.10
C LYS A 93 -15.59 12.26 -3.75
N GLY A 94 -15.05 12.77 -2.65
CA GLY A 94 -15.65 12.67 -1.32
C GLY A 94 -15.31 11.39 -0.56
N ALA A 95 -14.48 10.49 -1.11
CA ALA A 95 -14.09 9.29 -0.37
C ALA A 95 -13.23 9.63 0.86
N LYS A 96 -13.32 8.79 1.89
CA LYS A 96 -12.39 8.81 3.03
C LYS A 96 -11.11 8.08 2.62
N VAL A 97 -10.07 8.83 2.31
CA VAL A 97 -8.84 8.26 1.75
C VAL A 97 -7.76 8.08 2.82
N THR A 98 -7.09 6.92 2.79
CA THR A 98 -5.83 6.68 3.46
C THR A 98 -4.76 6.39 2.41
N CYS A 99 -3.75 7.26 2.32
CA CYS A 99 -2.61 7.11 1.42
C CYS A 99 -1.45 6.45 2.15
N THR A 100 -0.78 5.48 1.51
CA THR A 100 0.32 4.74 2.15
C THR A 100 1.45 4.45 1.19
N ASP A 101 2.67 4.53 1.70
CA ASP A 101 3.92 4.23 0.99
C ASP A 101 5.05 4.01 2.03
N LEU A 102 6.29 3.87 1.58
CA LEU A 102 7.46 3.92 2.44
C LEU A 102 7.53 5.23 3.23
N GLU A 103 8.19 5.20 4.40
CA GLU A 103 8.28 6.35 5.29
C GLU A 103 8.89 7.59 4.62
N ASN A 104 9.98 7.42 3.88
CA ASN A 104 10.62 8.53 3.17
C ASN A 104 9.72 9.12 2.08
N VAL A 105 8.95 8.31 1.35
CA VAL A 105 8.01 8.74 0.31
C VAL A 105 6.83 9.51 0.93
N THR A 106 6.21 8.93 1.95
CA THR A 106 5.06 9.55 2.64
C THR A 106 5.41 10.90 3.25
N GLN A 107 6.53 11.00 3.96
CA GLN A 107 6.97 12.24 4.62
C GLN A 107 7.41 13.33 3.65
N ARG A 108 8.04 12.97 2.53
CA ARG A 108 8.63 13.95 1.60
C ARG A 108 7.68 14.40 0.50
N LEU A 109 6.83 13.52 -0.03
CA LEU A 109 5.98 13.81 -1.20
C LEU A 109 4.48 13.61 -0.91
N THR A 110 4.08 12.44 -0.43
CA THR A 110 2.65 12.11 -0.31
C THR A 110 1.91 13.11 0.59
N GLU A 111 2.42 13.35 1.80
CA GLU A 111 1.82 14.29 2.76
C GLU A 111 1.67 15.69 2.16
N ARG A 112 2.74 16.22 1.53
CA ARG A 112 2.73 17.59 0.98
C ARG A 112 1.68 17.75 -0.11
N ASN A 113 1.66 16.84 -1.06
CA ASN A 113 0.75 16.89 -2.21
C ASN A 113 -0.71 16.71 -1.77
N VAL A 114 -0.98 15.67 -0.97
CA VAL A 114 -2.33 15.34 -0.51
C VAL A 114 -2.90 16.47 0.36
N GLN A 115 -2.11 16.99 1.32
CA GLN A 115 -2.56 18.09 2.18
C GLN A 115 -2.71 19.41 1.42
N ALA A 116 -1.83 19.72 0.47
CA ALA A 116 -1.96 20.93 -0.34
C ALA A 116 -3.29 20.95 -1.11
N VAL A 117 -3.65 19.82 -1.74
CA VAL A 117 -4.93 19.70 -2.44
C VAL A 117 -6.10 19.70 -1.47
N TYR A 118 -6.04 18.98 -0.34
CA TYR A 118 -7.09 18.99 0.68
C TYR A 118 -7.40 20.42 1.16
N ARG A 119 -6.36 21.20 1.50
CA ARG A 119 -6.52 22.61 1.92
C ARG A 119 -7.14 23.47 0.81
N LYS A 120 -6.72 23.29 -0.44
CA LYS A 120 -7.28 23.99 -1.60
C LYS A 120 -8.78 23.69 -1.78
N LEU A 121 -9.17 22.43 -1.68
CA LEU A 121 -10.57 22.01 -1.78
C LEU A 121 -11.39 22.56 -0.60
N LYS A 122 -10.89 22.42 0.62
CA LYS A 122 -11.54 22.92 1.84
C LYS A 122 -11.79 24.42 1.78
N ALA A 123 -10.81 25.20 1.31
CA ALA A 123 -10.97 26.64 1.11
C ALA A 123 -12.00 26.98 0.03
N SER A 124 -12.07 26.19 -1.05
CA SER A 124 -12.99 26.38 -2.17
C SER A 124 -14.45 26.02 -1.83
N LEU A 125 -14.65 25.23 -0.77
CA LEU A 125 -15.96 24.81 -0.26
C LEU A 125 -16.55 25.74 0.79
N VAL A 126 -15.79 26.71 1.30
CA VAL A 126 -16.31 27.73 2.22
C VAL A 126 -17.44 28.50 1.53
N GLY A 127 -18.69 28.21 1.91
CA GLY A 127 -19.89 28.82 1.34
C GLY A 127 -20.71 27.95 0.36
N LYS A 128 -20.27 26.72 0.02
CA LYS A 128 -21.04 25.78 -0.83
C LYS A 128 -21.48 24.55 -0.03
N ILE A 129 -22.79 24.31 0.07
CA ILE A 129 -23.42 23.30 0.96
C ILE A 129 -23.28 21.84 0.43
N SER A 130 -22.61 21.58 -0.69
CA SER A 130 -22.90 20.39 -1.49
C SER A 130 -21.89 19.22 -1.47
N ALA A 131 -20.71 19.32 -0.86
CA ALA A 131 -19.80 18.18 -0.77
C ALA A 131 -18.91 18.29 0.46
N GLN A 132 -18.91 17.29 1.33
CA GLN A 132 -18.01 17.23 2.47
C GLN A 132 -16.67 16.65 1.98
N THR A 133 -15.64 17.48 1.84
CA THR A 133 -14.28 16.97 1.68
C THR A 133 -13.82 16.43 3.03
N LEU A 134 -13.54 15.13 3.08
CA LEU A 134 -13.01 14.47 4.27
C LEU A 134 -11.50 14.64 4.36
N GLU A 135 -10.97 14.74 5.57
CA GLU A 135 -9.54 14.84 5.80
C GLU A 135 -8.85 13.51 5.47
N PRO A 136 -7.86 13.52 4.57
CA PRO A 136 -7.11 12.31 4.24
C PRO A 136 -6.17 11.92 5.39
N SER A 137 -5.90 10.63 5.51
CA SER A 137 -4.87 10.10 6.42
C SER A 137 -3.69 9.59 5.62
N ILE A 138 -2.47 9.80 6.12
CA ILE A 138 -1.24 9.34 5.47
C ILE A 138 -0.49 8.49 6.49
N TYR A 139 -0.12 7.26 6.11
CA TYR A 139 0.64 6.36 6.98
C TYR A 139 1.79 5.69 6.24
N PRO A 140 2.97 5.59 6.86
CA PRO A 140 4.03 4.75 6.33
C PRO A 140 3.64 3.27 6.47
N ILE A 141 4.00 2.46 5.47
CA ILE A 141 3.95 1.00 5.56
C ILE A 141 5.36 0.45 5.32
N ASP A 142 5.85 -0.32 6.27
CA ASP A 142 7.10 -1.06 6.13
C ASP A 142 6.80 -2.51 5.70
N TRP A 143 6.86 -2.74 4.39
CA TRP A 143 6.83 -4.08 3.78
C TRP A 143 8.20 -4.77 3.80
N THR A 144 9.26 -4.10 4.23
CA THR A 144 10.62 -4.64 4.31
C THR A 144 10.83 -5.38 5.63
N HIS A 145 10.02 -6.41 5.87
CA HIS A 145 10.33 -7.36 6.93
C HIS A 145 11.58 -8.15 6.54
N ASN A 146 12.74 -7.72 7.03
CA ASN A 146 13.80 -8.67 7.35
C ASN A 146 13.21 -9.56 8.48
N PRO A 147 13.05 -10.89 8.31
CA PRO A 147 12.31 -11.75 9.25
C PRO A 147 12.94 -11.89 10.65
N ILE A 148 13.86 -11.01 11.05
CA ILE A 148 14.54 -11.02 12.35
C ILE A 148 13.67 -10.40 13.46
N CYS A 149 12.73 -9.50 13.16
CA CYS A 149 11.95 -8.77 14.18
C CYS A 149 10.71 -9.51 14.74
N LEU A 150 10.57 -10.81 14.47
CA LEU A 150 9.54 -11.65 15.13
C LEU A 150 10.12 -12.54 16.25
N LYS A 151 11.44 -12.50 16.51
CA LYS A 151 12.08 -13.39 17.50
C LYS A 151 12.18 -12.82 18.93
N GLU A 152 11.92 -11.54 19.15
CA GLU A 152 12.16 -10.94 20.48
C GLU A 152 10.97 -10.93 21.43
N LYS A 153 9.78 -11.43 21.02
CA LYS A 153 8.60 -11.48 21.91
C LYS A 153 8.23 -12.88 22.43
N GLU A 154 8.94 -13.94 22.05
CA GLU A 154 8.68 -15.29 22.56
C GLU A 154 9.66 -15.76 23.65
N SER A 155 10.73 -15.01 23.94
CA SER A 155 11.78 -15.49 24.87
C SER A 155 11.63 -15.07 26.34
N THR A 156 10.59 -14.35 26.74
CA THR A 156 10.43 -13.89 28.15
C THR A 156 9.37 -14.63 28.96
N ALA A 157 8.75 -15.69 28.42
CA ALA A 157 7.66 -16.42 29.10
C ALA A 157 8.04 -17.79 29.71
N ALA A 158 9.30 -18.23 29.66
CA ALA A 158 9.69 -19.55 30.17
C ALA A 158 11.00 -19.53 30.96
N THR A 159 10.99 -18.88 32.13
CA THR A 159 11.91 -19.22 33.22
C THR A 159 11.10 -19.36 34.51
N ILE A 160 10.38 -20.48 34.63
CA ILE A 160 10.03 -21.05 35.94
C ILE A 160 10.99 -22.21 36.11
N GLN A 161 12.05 -22.00 36.90
CA GLN A 161 12.95 -23.07 37.31
C GLN A 161 12.19 -23.98 38.29
N SER A 162 11.87 -25.20 37.88
CA SER A 162 11.55 -26.28 38.79
C SER A 162 12.85 -26.98 39.19
N THR A 163 13.08 -27.05 40.49
CA THR A 163 14.13 -27.82 41.15
C THR A 163 13.90 -29.33 40.96
N ASP A 164 14.89 -30.05 40.41
CA ASP A 164 14.92 -31.51 40.41
C ASP A 164 15.61 -32.00 41.71
N GLU A 165 14.83 -32.58 42.61
CA GLU A 165 15.32 -33.57 43.59
C GLU A 165 15.04 -34.97 43.03
N THR A 166 16.06 -35.82 43.14
CA THR A 166 16.16 -37.18 42.62
C THR A 166 15.25 -38.21 43.33
N THR A 167 14.62 -39.04 42.49
CA THR A 167 14.34 -40.50 42.62
C THR A 167 13.80 -41.04 43.94
N ASP A 168 12.59 -41.61 43.91
CA ASP A 168 12.37 -43.06 43.96
C ASP A 168 10.87 -43.45 43.96
N ASP A 169 10.60 -44.55 43.24
CA ASP A 169 9.66 -45.64 43.58
C ASP A 169 8.16 -45.70 43.14
N VAL A 170 7.88 -46.86 42.53
CA VAL A 170 6.66 -47.70 42.45
C VAL A 170 5.44 -47.31 41.57
N ASP A 171 5.27 -48.14 40.52
CA ASP A 171 4.05 -48.68 39.89
C ASP A 171 2.67 -48.03 40.15
N LYS A 172 1.99 -47.64 39.04
CA LYS A 172 0.56 -47.94 38.78
C LYS A 172 0.08 -47.53 37.37
N LYS A 173 -0.10 -48.56 36.55
CA LYS A 173 -1.11 -48.83 35.48
C LYS A 173 -2.27 -47.81 35.29
N ALA A 174 -2.43 -47.29 34.05
CA ALA A 174 -3.70 -46.94 33.36
C ALA A 174 -3.39 -46.32 31.96
N THR A 175 -3.50 -47.07 30.85
CA THR A 175 -4.62 -47.14 29.88
C THR A 175 -4.91 -45.88 29.01
N ASN A 176 -4.91 -46.13 27.69
CA ASN A 176 -5.66 -45.45 26.59
C ASN A 176 -5.19 -44.04 26.16
N LEU A 177 -5.18 -43.64 24.88
CA LEU A 177 -5.54 -44.23 23.58
C LEU A 177 -5.00 -43.25 22.50
N GLU A 178 -4.73 -43.78 21.30
CA GLU A 178 -4.62 -43.06 20.00
C GLU A 178 -3.39 -42.17 19.73
N SER A 179 -2.84 -42.11 18.52
CA SER A 179 -3.06 -42.84 17.27
C SER A 179 -1.86 -42.57 16.36
N THR A 180 -1.45 -43.60 15.63
CA THR A 180 -0.40 -43.61 14.61
C THR A 180 -0.86 -42.86 13.38
N LEU A 181 -0.05 -41.95 12.83
CA LEU A 181 -0.09 -41.60 11.41
C LEU A 181 1.34 -41.60 10.85
N GLU A 182 1.59 -42.63 10.05
CA GLU A 182 2.81 -42.87 9.30
C GLU A 182 3.00 -41.82 8.21
N ILE A 183 4.25 -41.40 8.06
CA ILE A 183 4.75 -40.62 6.92
C ILE A 183 5.06 -41.62 5.81
N THR A 184 4.37 -41.50 4.67
CA THR A 184 4.84 -42.08 3.41
C THR A 184 4.90 -41.00 2.34
N ASP A 185 6.12 -40.56 2.06
CA ASP A 185 6.50 -39.78 0.88
C ASP A 185 6.26 -40.61 -0.38
N ASN A 186 5.39 -40.13 -1.27
CA ASN A 186 5.36 -40.59 -2.66
C ASN A 186 5.67 -39.41 -3.58
N LYS A 187 6.92 -39.37 -4.03
CA LYS A 187 7.41 -38.53 -5.11
C LYS A 187 6.87 -39.08 -6.44
N SER A 188 6.07 -38.30 -7.14
CA SER A 188 5.72 -38.55 -8.54
C SER A 188 5.63 -37.23 -9.28
N THR A 189 6.60 -37.05 -10.17
CA THR A 189 6.73 -35.94 -11.12
C THR A 189 5.63 -35.99 -12.16
N SER A 190 4.83 -34.92 -12.26
CA SER A 190 4.15 -34.57 -13.52
C SER A 190 4.09 -33.05 -13.66
N VAL A 191 4.40 -32.60 -14.87
CA VAL A 191 4.38 -31.20 -15.30
C VAL A 191 2.91 -30.77 -15.41
N ALA A 192 2.49 -29.79 -14.63
CA ALA A 192 1.17 -29.17 -14.73
C ALA A 192 1.34 -27.64 -14.89
N SER A 193 0.73 -27.11 -15.94
CA SER A 193 0.62 -25.67 -16.22
C SER A 193 -0.10 -24.94 -15.08
N GLU A 194 0.51 -23.87 -14.60
CA GLU A 194 0.02 -23.05 -13.50
C GLU A 194 -1.31 -22.34 -13.89
N PRO A 195 -2.40 -22.48 -13.12
CA PRO A 195 -3.63 -21.76 -13.41
C PRO A 195 -3.45 -20.28 -13.07
N GLN A 196 -3.69 -19.40 -14.04
CA GLN A 196 -3.74 -17.95 -13.81
C GLN A 196 -4.78 -17.63 -12.74
N LYS A 197 -4.34 -17.10 -11.60
CA LYS A 197 -5.23 -16.54 -10.58
C LYS A 197 -5.84 -15.25 -11.12
N VAL A 198 -7.10 -15.33 -11.53
CA VAL A 198 -7.94 -14.16 -11.80
C VAL A 198 -8.34 -13.56 -10.45
N PHE A 199 -7.81 -12.38 -10.12
CA PHE A 199 -8.23 -11.63 -8.95
C PHE A 199 -9.59 -10.98 -9.22
N HIS A 200 -10.64 -11.48 -8.57
CA HIS A 200 -11.94 -10.81 -8.50
C HIS A 200 -11.94 -9.88 -7.29
N THR A 201 -11.91 -8.57 -7.55
CA THR A 201 -12.11 -7.56 -6.50
C THR A 201 -13.58 -7.53 -6.12
N LYS A 202 -13.94 -8.13 -4.98
CA LYS A 202 -15.24 -7.88 -4.35
C LYS A 202 -15.11 -6.67 -3.44
N PHE A 203 -15.83 -5.61 -3.76
CA PHE A 203 -16.08 -4.53 -2.81
C PHE A 203 -16.97 -5.08 -1.70
N ILE A 204 -16.53 -4.95 -0.46
CA ILE A 204 -17.36 -5.21 0.72
C ILE A 204 -18.26 -3.97 0.89
N ASP A 205 -19.57 -4.20 0.97
CA ASP A 205 -20.59 -3.15 1.06
C ASP A 205 -20.46 -2.27 2.30
#